data_AF-A0A9D7XVR2-F1
#
_entry.id   AF-A0A9D7XVR2-F1
#
_cell.length_a   1.000
_cell.length_b   1.000
_cell.length_c   1.000
_cell.angle_alpha   90.00
_cell.angle_beta   90.00
_cell.angle_gamma   90.00
#
_symmetry.space_group_name_H-M   'P 1'
#
loop_
_entity.id
_entity.type
_entity.pdbx_description
1 polymer ?
#
loop_
_entity_poly.entity_id
_entity_poly.type
_entity_poly.pdbx_seq_one_letter_code
_entity_poly.pdbx_strand_id
1 'polypeptide(L)'
;MKTNITFFTSYQSLFLMAIFCILLSILSCSKHADNVPQEPVDTVKAAPEETIWHVKAFLPEGKLLDVKALDKEGKIYDVKAIQRDGNLHMLDIKALVGDKQLPVKMLVSDDKYTPVKAIGEDGTIYDIKALTPDGDKLDVKGINRTGNIIQIKAISKTGEFYGIKALSKQGQLYDVKGIKVSPDRIETKVSGVDVYAHIKALPQIGEDSSDTIWHVKAIHPDGKILDVKALDKDGKIYDVKAIVTDGELHLMDIKAFINGKTLPVKMLVSEDKYLPVKAIGDDGTIYDIKALTADGEKLDVKGINPSGSIIQIKAIAKDGSFYGVKAISPHGNLHDVKGVKFTDEQTEMTLNGVKVYAHIKALPVVIDN
;
A
#
# COMPACT_ATOMS: atom_id res chain seq x y z
N MET A 1 78.28 46.58 -2.06
CA MET A 1 77.66 45.30 -1.67
C MET A 1 76.56 45.01 -2.70
N LYS A 2 76.80 44.04 -3.59
CA LYS A 2 75.94 43.54 -4.68
C LYS A 2 75.22 44.57 -5.59
N THR A 3 75.93 44.97 -6.65
CA THR A 3 75.50 45.16 -8.06
C THR A 3 74.76 43.90 -8.60
N ASN A 4 73.88 43.84 -9.61
CA ASN A 4 73.51 44.59 -10.84
C ASN A 4 72.00 44.34 -11.09
N ILE A 5 71.17 45.28 -11.55
CA ILE A 5 71.02 45.87 -12.90
C ILE A 5 70.61 44.87 -14.01
N THR A 6 69.51 45.28 -14.63
CA THR A 6 68.65 44.85 -15.73
C THR A 6 69.29 44.64 -17.11
N PHE A 7 68.45 44.05 -18.00
CA PHE A 7 68.39 44.11 -19.48
C PHE A 7 69.07 42.98 -20.29
N PHE A 8 68.25 42.21 -21.01
CA PHE A 8 68.25 41.98 -22.47
C PHE A 8 67.07 41.04 -22.81
N THR A 9 65.86 41.57 -23.05
CA THR A 9 65.20 41.80 -24.36
C THR A 9 65.08 40.61 -25.30
N SER A 10 63.82 40.43 -25.74
CA SER A 10 63.40 39.95 -27.06
C SER A 10 63.72 38.49 -27.37
N TYR A 11 62.70 37.62 -27.31
CA TYR A 11 62.44 36.50 -28.27
C TYR A 11 61.29 35.57 -27.83
N GLN A 12 60.60 35.81 -26.70
CA GLN A 12 59.53 34.90 -26.25
C GLN A 12 58.10 35.25 -26.69
N SER A 13 57.89 36.38 -27.37
CA SER A 13 56.54 36.76 -27.86
C SER A 13 56.14 36.12 -29.19
N LEU A 14 57.00 35.32 -29.84
CA LEU A 14 56.71 34.67 -31.12
C LEU A 14 56.57 33.14 -31.03
N PHE A 15 56.78 32.54 -29.85
CA PHE A 15 56.70 31.08 -29.68
C PHE A 15 55.43 30.58 -28.97
N LEU A 16 54.71 31.46 -28.23
CA LEU A 16 53.43 31.08 -27.63
C LEU A 16 52.22 31.20 -28.57
N MET A 17 52.34 31.93 -29.68
CA MET A 17 51.24 32.05 -30.67
C MET A 17 51.21 30.89 -31.70
N ALA A 18 52.32 30.13 -31.84
CA ALA A 18 52.39 29.00 -32.76
C ALA A 18 51.85 27.68 -32.16
N ILE A 19 51.83 27.55 -30.83
CA ILE A 19 51.30 26.35 -30.15
C ILE A 19 49.76 26.43 -29.97
N PHE A 20 49.18 27.64 -29.98
CA PHE A 20 47.73 27.83 -29.92
C PHE A 20 47.01 27.58 -31.26
N CYS A 21 47.72 27.64 -32.40
CA CYS A 21 47.13 27.38 -33.72
C CYS A 21 47.22 25.91 -34.18
N ILE A 22 48.04 25.06 -33.55
CA ILE A 22 48.15 23.63 -33.90
C ILE A 22 47.20 22.76 -33.07
N LEU A 23 46.69 23.24 -31.92
CA LEU A 23 45.61 22.56 -31.18
C LEU A 23 44.20 22.83 -31.75
N LEU A 24 44.06 23.77 -32.68
CA LEU A 24 42.79 24.15 -33.31
C LEU A 24 42.55 23.48 -34.68
N SER A 25 43.43 22.60 -35.14
CA SER A 25 43.34 21.92 -36.44
C SER A 25 43.08 20.40 -36.39
N ILE A 26 42.76 19.83 -35.22
CA ILE A 26 42.29 18.42 -35.11
C ILE A 26 40.74 18.35 -35.05
N LEU A 27 40.04 19.48 -35.21
CA LEU A 27 38.59 19.52 -35.38
C LEU A 27 38.22 19.96 -36.81
N SER A 28 38.33 19.03 -37.76
CA SER A 28 37.42 18.94 -38.92
C SER A 28 37.81 17.81 -39.87
N CYS A 29 37.08 16.70 -39.79
CA CYS A 29 36.27 16.17 -40.89
C CYS A 29 35.88 14.71 -40.61
N SER A 30 34.62 14.46 -40.27
CA SER A 30 33.77 13.71 -41.19
C SER A 30 32.29 13.84 -40.79
N LYS A 31 31.53 14.44 -41.71
CA LYS A 31 30.20 14.05 -42.21
C LYS A 31 29.16 13.51 -41.21
N HIS A 32 28.10 14.32 -41.08
CA HIS A 32 26.68 13.96 -40.96
C HIS A 32 26.33 12.81 -40.01
N ALA A 33 25.88 13.19 -38.80
CA ALA A 33 24.85 12.44 -38.10
C ALA A 33 23.56 13.27 -38.17
N ASP A 34 22.59 12.76 -38.92
CA ASP A 34 21.21 13.19 -38.81
C ASP A 34 20.79 13.04 -37.34
N ASN A 35 20.16 14.08 -36.78
CA ASN A 35 19.44 13.98 -35.52
C ASN A 35 18.23 13.06 -35.74
N VAL A 36 18.45 11.75 -35.67
CA VAL A 36 17.38 10.80 -35.38
C VAL A 36 17.00 11.04 -33.92
N PRO A 37 15.75 11.40 -33.60
CA PRO A 37 15.29 11.40 -32.22
C PRO A 37 15.63 10.04 -31.63
N GLN A 38 16.40 9.99 -30.54
CA GLN A 38 16.49 8.76 -29.77
C GLN A 38 15.05 8.43 -29.34
N GLU A 39 14.49 7.40 -29.98
CA GLU A 39 13.28 6.78 -29.46
C GLU A 39 13.53 6.46 -27.98
N PRO A 40 12.54 6.71 -27.10
CA PRO A 40 12.67 6.39 -25.70
C PRO A 40 13.13 4.93 -25.62
N VAL A 41 14.28 4.70 -24.98
CA VAL A 41 14.69 3.36 -24.61
C VAL A 41 13.55 2.83 -23.77
N ASP A 42 12.75 1.95 -24.35
CA ASP A 42 11.78 1.13 -23.64
C ASP A 42 12.58 0.39 -22.59
N THR A 43 12.62 0.99 -21.40
CA THR A 43 12.99 0.30 -20.19
C THR A 43 11.89 -0.73 -20.03
N VAL A 44 12.16 -1.94 -20.52
CA VAL A 44 11.37 -3.12 -20.21
C VAL A 44 11.29 -3.14 -18.70
N LYS A 45 10.15 -2.70 -18.17
CA LYS A 45 9.86 -2.66 -16.74
C LYS A 45 10.06 -4.09 -16.27
N ALA A 46 11.12 -4.33 -15.49
CA ALA A 46 11.39 -5.65 -14.95
C ALA A 46 10.11 -6.14 -14.25
N ALA A 47 9.78 -7.42 -14.44
CA ALA A 47 8.64 -8.01 -13.78
C ALA A 47 8.75 -7.75 -12.26
N PRO A 48 7.65 -7.36 -11.59
CA PRO A 48 7.68 -7.03 -10.18
C PRO A 48 8.29 -8.20 -9.39
N GLU A 49 9.17 -7.89 -8.43
CA GLU A 49 9.78 -8.90 -7.60
C GLU A 49 8.71 -9.52 -6.69
N GLU A 50 8.45 -10.82 -6.86
CA GLU A 50 7.45 -11.55 -6.07
C GLU A 50 8.12 -12.50 -5.08
N THR A 51 7.72 -12.41 -3.81
CA THR A 51 8.07 -13.38 -2.78
C THR A 51 6.85 -14.18 -2.36
N ILE A 52 6.98 -15.51 -2.33
CA ILE A 52 5.89 -16.45 -2.03
C ILE A 52 5.98 -16.90 -0.57
N TRP A 53 4.87 -16.76 0.14
CA TRP A 53 4.69 -17.20 1.53
C TRP A 53 3.70 -18.36 1.59
N HIS A 54 3.95 -19.32 2.46
CA HIS A 54 3.06 -20.47 2.66
C HIS A 54 1.85 -20.08 3.49
N VAL A 55 0.64 -20.47 3.08
CA VAL A 55 -0.57 -20.30 3.89
C VAL A 55 -0.89 -21.61 4.61
N LYS A 56 -1.05 -21.54 5.93
CA LYS A 56 -1.26 -22.70 6.80
C LYS A 56 -2.37 -22.45 7.81
N ALA A 57 -3.07 -23.50 8.22
CA ALA A 57 -3.87 -23.49 9.43
C ALA A 57 -3.03 -23.94 10.63
N PHE A 58 -3.15 -23.25 11.75
CA PHE A 58 -2.39 -23.49 12.99
C PHE A 58 -3.27 -24.18 14.01
N LEU A 59 -2.88 -25.39 14.40
CA LEU A 59 -3.54 -26.15 15.46
C LEU A 59 -2.93 -25.78 16.82
N PRO A 60 -3.68 -25.95 17.93
CA PRO A 60 -3.21 -25.62 19.27
C PRO A 60 -1.91 -26.32 19.67
N GLU A 61 -1.66 -27.54 19.17
CA GLU A 61 -0.47 -28.34 19.48
C GLU A 61 0.76 -27.95 18.65
N GLY A 62 0.70 -26.84 17.90
CA GLY A 62 1.78 -26.37 17.03
C GLY A 62 1.87 -27.10 15.68
N LYS A 63 0.94 -28.00 15.39
CA LYS A 63 0.83 -28.66 14.07
C LYS A 63 0.29 -27.68 13.02
N LEU A 64 0.79 -27.81 11.79
CA LEU A 64 0.40 -26.99 10.66
C LEU A 64 -0.34 -27.82 9.62
N LEU A 65 -1.49 -27.34 9.16
CA LEU A 65 -2.21 -27.93 8.02
C LEU A 65 -1.99 -27.09 6.77
N ASP A 66 -1.83 -27.76 5.64
CA ASP A 66 -1.81 -27.09 4.35
C ASP A 66 -3.16 -26.50 4.01
N VAL A 67 -3.20 -25.21 3.67
CA VAL A 67 -4.37 -24.59 3.05
C VAL A 67 -4.21 -24.68 1.54
N LYS A 68 -5.21 -25.27 0.88
CA LYS A 68 -5.21 -25.54 -0.57
C LYS A 68 -6.51 -25.11 -1.21
N ALA A 69 -6.46 -24.88 -2.52
CA ALA A 69 -7.63 -24.72 -3.37
C ALA A 69 -7.96 -26.05 -4.05
N LEU A 70 -9.25 -26.35 -4.21
CA LEU A 70 -9.72 -27.58 -4.83
C LEU A 70 -10.75 -27.26 -5.92
N ASP A 71 -10.62 -27.89 -7.08
CA ASP A 71 -11.69 -27.87 -8.10
C ASP A 71 -12.80 -28.89 -7.78
N LYS A 72 -13.79 -28.99 -8.67
CA LYS A 72 -14.95 -29.87 -8.50
C LYS A 72 -14.55 -31.35 -8.59
N GLU A 73 -13.50 -31.65 -9.34
CA GLU A 73 -12.93 -32.98 -9.52
C GLU A 73 -12.02 -33.38 -8.34
N GLY A 74 -11.73 -32.44 -7.44
CA GLY A 74 -10.93 -32.65 -6.23
C GLY A 74 -9.43 -32.51 -6.44
N LYS A 75 -8.98 -32.01 -7.59
CA LYS A 75 -7.58 -31.67 -7.84
C LYS A 75 -7.16 -30.53 -6.92
N ILE A 76 -5.94 -30.64 -6.40
CA ILE A 76 -5.42 -29.77 -5.33
C ILE A 76 -4.44 -28.77 -5.93
N TYR A 77 -4.58 -27.52 -5.50
CA TYR A 77 -3.77 -26.39 -5.92
C TYR A 77 -3.24 -25.63 -4.71
N ASP A 78 -2.05 -25.04 -4.86
CA ASP A 78 -1.40 -24.31 -3.80
C ASP A 78 -2.12 -22.98 -3.51
N VAL A 79 -2.28 -22.64 -2.23
CA VAL A 79 -2.69 -21.31 -1.79
C VAL A 79 -1.50 -20.64 -1.11
N LYS A 80 -1.15 -19.44 -1.57
CA LYS A 80 0.01 -18.68 -1.11
C LYS A 80 -0.37 -17.25 -0.79
N ALA A 81 0.42 -16.61 0.06
CA ALA A 81 0.43 -15.16 0.13
C ALA A 81 1.55 -14.63 -0.76
N ILE A 82 1.23 -13.62 -1.58
CA ILE A 82 2.13 -13.03 -2.58
C ILE A 82 2.52 -11.64 -2.08
N GLN A 83 3.79 -11.49 -1.77
CA GLN A 83 4.43 -10.21 -1.51
C GLN A 83 4.96 -9.68 -2.84
N ARG A 84 4.59 -8.44 -3.20
CA ARG A 84 5.06 -7.77 -4.42
C ARG A 84 5.80 -6.49 -4.06
N ASP A 85 6.86 -6.19 -4.79
CA ASP A 85 7.55 -4.89 -4.74
C ASP A 85 7.96 -4.48 -3.30
N GLY A 86 8.38 -5.47 -2.50
CA GLY A 86 8.77 -5.28 -1.11
C GLY A 86 7.62 -4.93 -0.15
N ASN A 87 6.37 -4.85 -0.59
CA ASN A 87 5.25 -4.46 0.26
C ASN A 87 4.97 -5.51 1.36
N LEU A 88 5.31 -5.14 2.59
CA LEU A 88 5.06 -5.92 3.80
C LEU A 88 3.80 -5.48 4.56
N HIS A 89 3.13 -4.39 4.21
CA HIS A 89 1.92 -4.00 4.95
C HIS A 89 0.72 -4.91 4.67
N MET A 90 0.65 -5.47 3.46
CA MET A 90 -0.50 -6.27 3.04
C MET A 90 -0.16 -7.16 1.83
N LEU A 91 -0.28 -8.47 2.00
CA LEU A 91 -0.01 -9.46 0.96
C LEU A 91 -1.31 -10.01 0.40
N ASP A 92 -1.31 -10.29 -0.91
CA ASP A 92 -2.44 -10.93 -1.58
C ASP A 92 -2.50 -12.43 -1.29
N ILE A 93 -3.67 -12.97 -1.00
CA ILE A 93 -3.87 -14.42 -0.98
C ILE A 93 -4.32 -14.89 -2.37
N LYS A 94 -3.56 -15.81 -2.95
CA LYS A 94 -3.78 -16.34 -4.31
C LYS A 94 -3.78 -17.87 -4.31
N ALA A 95 -4.62 -18.46 -5.14
CA ALA A 95 -4.54 -19.87 -5.51
C ALA A 95 -3.75 -20.00 -6.82
N LEU A 96 -2.78 -20.92 -6.86
CA LEU A 96 -1.90 -21.14 -8.00
C LEU A 96 -2.44 -22.29 -8.85
N VAL A 97 -3.12 -21.96 -9.95
CA VAL A 97 -3.81 -22.92 -10.82
C VAL A 97 -3.17 -22.87 -12.20
N GLY A 98 -2.30 -23.83 -12.49
CA GLY A 98 -1.47 -23.79 -13.69
C GLY A 98 -0.47 -22.63 -13.62
N ASP A 99 -0.48 -21.77 -14.62
CA ASP A 99 0.29 -20.53 -14.71
C ASP A 99 -0.43 -19.31 -14.10
N LYS A 100 -1.66 -19.49 -13.60
CA LYS A 100 -2.51 -18.39 -13.11
C LYS A 100 -2.48 -18.22 -11.60
N GLN A 101 -2.51 -16.97 -11.15
CA GLN A 101 -2.69 -16.58 -9.75
C GLN A 101 -4.13 -16.10 -9.50
N LEU A 102 -5.02 -17.03 -9.15
CA LEU A 102 -6.42 -16.74 -8.94
C LEU A 102 -6.66 -15.99 -7.61
N PRO A 103 -7.48 -14.92 -7.59
CA PRO A 103 -7.82 -14.24 -6.35
C PRO A 103 -8.58 -15.16 -5.39
N VAL A 104 -8.15 -15.18 -4.13
CA VAL A 104 -8.90 -15.79 -3.03
C VAL A 104 -9.72 -14.71 -2.33
N LYS A 105 -11.04 -14.90 -2.26
CA LYS A 105 -11.99 -13.91 -1.75
C LYS A 105 -13.04 -14.58 -0.86
N MET A 106 -13.72 -13.77 -0.07
CA MET A 106 -14.95 -14.19 0.61
C MET A 106 -16.13 -13.92 -0.31
N LEU A 107 -16.98 -14.91 -0.55
CA LEU A 107 -18.14 -14.75 -1.43
C LEU A 107 -19.36 -14.32 -0.62
N VAL A 108 -20.29 -13.60 -1.25
CA VAL A 108 -21.59 -13.32 -0.64
C VAL A 108 -22.32 -14.64 -0.37
N SER A 109 -22.82 -14.82 0.85
CA SER A 109 -23.57 -16.00 1.27
C SER A 109 -24.52 -15.62 2.41
N ASP A 110 -25.59 -16.41 2.58
CA ASP A 110 -26.50 -16.36 3.73
C ASP A 110 -26.17 -17.44 4.78
N ASP A 111 -25.08 -18.20 4.57
CA ASP A 111 -24.60 -19.19 5.52
C ASP A 111 -24.14 -18.55 6.84
N LYS A 112 -24.20 -19.33 7.93
CA LYS A 112 -23.70 -18.90 9.26
C LYS A 112 -22.28 -18.32 9.21
N TYR A 113 -21.40 -18.92 8.41
CA TYR A 113 -20.03 -18.45 8.21
C TYR A 113 -19.78 -18.26 6.72
N THR A 114 -19.17 -17.14 6.36
CA THR A 114 -19.00 -16.73 4.98
C THR A 114 -17.93 -17.58 4.28
N PRO A 115 -18.20 -18.16 3.10
CA PRO A 115 -17.27 -19.04 2.41
C PRO A 115 -16.04 -18.28 1.88
N VAL A 116 -14.87 -18.89 2.03
CA VAL A 116 -13.61 -18.47 1.40
C VAL A 116 -13.36 -19.33 0.17
N LYS A 117 -13.19 -18.71 -1.00
CA LYS A 117 -13.07 -19.38 -2.29
C LYS A 117 -12.01 -18.72 -3.18
N ALA A 118 -11.41 -19.49 -4.08
CA ALA A 118 -10.69 -18.93 -5.22
C ALA A 118 -11.65 -18.76 -6.42
N ILE A 119 -11.43 -17.73 -7.22
CA ILE A 119 -12.28 -17.39 -8.36
C ILE A 119 -11.44 -17.45 -9.64
N GLY A 120 -11.83 -18.31 -10.57
CA GLY A 120 -11.28 -18.40 -11.92
C GLY A 120 -11.61 -17.18 -12.76
N GLU A 121 -10.86 -16.97 -13.84
CA GLU A 121 -11.10 -15.87 -14.79
C GLU A 121 -12.47 -15.98 -15.50
N ASP A 122 -13.01 -17.20 -15.59
CA ASP A 122 -14.33 -17.53 -16.13
C ASP A 122 -15.43 -17.58 -15.05
N GLY A 123 -15.11 -17.25 -13.79
CA GLY A 123 -16.02 -17.34 -12.66
C GLY A 123 -16.09 -18.73 -12.01
N THR A 124 -15.29 -19.71 -12.48
CA THR A 124 -15.17 -21.02 -11.83
C THR A 124 -14.75 -20.87 -10.37
N ILE A 125 -15.43 -21.58 -9.47
CA ILE A 125 -15.19 -21.49 -8.03
C ILE A 125 -14.37 -22.69 -7.55
N TYR A 126 -13.29 -22.38 -6.81
CA TYR A 126 -12.45 -23.36 -6.16
C TYR A 126 -12.63 -23.29 -4.64
N ASP A 127 -12.79 -24.45 -4.03
CA ASP A 127 -12.95 -24.60 -2.59
C ASP A 127 -11.62 -24.37 -1.87
N ILE A 128 -11.59 -23.48 -0.88
CA ILE A 128 -10.42 -23.36 0.00
C ILE A 128 -10.62 -24.25 1.23
N LYS A 129 -9.70 -25.20 1.42
CA LYS A 129 -9.74 -26.17 2.53
C LYS A 129 -8.39 -26.25 3.23
N ALA A 130 -8.39 -26.56 4.52
CA ALA A 130 -7.21 -27.02 5.23
C ALA A 130 -7.17 -28.56 5.25
N LEU A 131 -6.04 -29.15 4.89
CA LEU A 131 -5.89 -30.59 4.72
C LEU A 131 -5.21 -31.22 5.94
N THR A 132 -5.87 -32.22 6.54
CA THR A 132 -5.26 -33.01 7.62
C THR A 132 -4.32 -34.09 7.04
N PRO A 133 -3.38 -34.61 7.85
CA PRO A 133 -2.54 -35.73 7.43
C PRO A 133 -3.32 -36.98 7.00
N ASP A 134 -4.51 -37.19 7.59
CA ASP A 134 -5.39 -38.32 7.29
C ASP A 134 -6.27 -38.11 6.05
N GLY A 135 -6.12 -36.97 5.37
CA GLY A 135 -6.84 -36.63 4.14
C GLY A 135 -8.18 -35.91 4.34
N ASP A 136 -8.54 -35.58 5.59
CA ASP A 136 -9.73 -34.78 5.86
C ASP A 136 -9.57 -33.34 5.34
N LYS A 137 -10.69 -32.78 4.87
CA LYS A 137 -10.76 -31.44 4.28
C LYS A 137 -11.60 -30.55 5.19
N LEU A 138 -10.94 -29.68 5.94
CA LEU A 138 -11.59 -28.72 6.83
C LEU A 138 -12.02 -27.48 6.04
N ASP A 139 -13.24 -27.01 6.29
CA ASP A 139 -13.74 -25.79 5.68
C ASP A 139 -12.93 -24.57 6.15
N VAL A 140 -12.56 -23.68 5.24
CA VAL A 140 -12.01 -22.35 5.57
C VAL A 140 -13.09 -21.30 5.36
N LYS A 141 -13.44 -20.55 6.41
CA LYS A 141 -14.53 -19.57 6.39
C LYS A 141 -14.18 -18.31 7.16
N GLY A 142 -14.87 -17.22 6.84
CA GLY A 142 -14.92 -16.02 7.68
C GLY A 142 -15.99 -16.15 8.75
N ILE A 143 -15.62 -15.89 10.00
CA ILE A 143 -16.47 -16.20 11.16
C ILE A 143 -17.01 -14.97 11.88
N ASN A 144 -16.17 -13.97 12.17
CA ASN A 144 -16.51 -12.80 12.98
C ASN A 144 -15.89 -11.55 12.35
N ARG A 145 -16.68 -10.48 12.24
CA ARG A 145 -16.23 -9.18 11.75
C ARG A 145 -16.06 -8.21 12.92
N THR A 146 -14.94 -7.50 12.93
CA THR A 146 -14.62 -6.42 13.86
C THR A 146 -14.10 -5.24 13.04
N GLY A 147 -14.84 -4.13 13.00
CA GLY A 147 -14.55 -3.02 12.10
C GLY A 147 -14.41 -3.46 10.63
N ASN A 148 -13.23 -3.25 10.04
CA ASN A 148 -12.92 -3.63 8.65
C ASN A 148 -12.38 -5.07 8.51
N ILE A 149 -12.10 -5.76 9.61
CA ILE A 149 -11.43 -7.05 9.62
C ILE A 149 -12.41 -8.18 9.90
N ILE A 150 -12.21 -9.31 9.20
CA ILE A 150 -12.95 -10.54 9.41
C ILE A 150 -11.96 -11.65 9.74
N GLN A 151 -12.21 -12.38 10.82
CA GLN A 151 -11.39 -13.53 11.20
C GLN A 151 -11.61 -14.68 10.23
N ILE A 152 -10.53 -15.20 9.62
CA ILE A 152 -10.54 -16.40 8.79
C ILE A 152 -10.05 -17.58 9.59
N LYS A 153 -10.83 -18.66 9.61
CA LYS A 153 -10.52 -19.88 10.36
C LYS A 153 -10.74 -21.11 9.49
N ALA A 154 -9.93 -22.13 9.70
CA ALA A 154 -10.30 -23.50 9.37
C ALA A 154 -11.22 -24.04 10.47
N ILE A 155 -12.21 -24.84 10.09
CA ILE A 155 -13.23 -25.37 11.01
C ILE A 155 -13.15 -26.89 11.03
N SER A 156 -12.89 -27.46 12.21
CA SER A 156 -12.87 -28.91 12.39
C SER A 156 -14.27 -29.53 12.26
N LYS A 157 -14.35 -30.86 12.13
CA LYS A 157 -15.64 -31.58 12.15
C LYS A 157 -16.38 -31.42 13.49
N THR A 158 -15.67 -31.17 14.58
CA THR A 158 -16.23 -30.90 15.91
C THR A 158 -16.60 -29.43 16.13
N GLY A 159 -16.32 -28.55 15.15
CA GLY A 159 -16.64 -27.13 15.21
C GLY A 159 -15.56 -26.23 15.83
N GLU A 160 -14.36 -26.77 16.08
CA GLU A 160 -13.22 -26.00 16.58
C GLU A 160 -12.64 -25.10 15.48
N PHE A 161 -12.09 -23.95 15.90
CA PHE A 161 -11.52 -22.95 14.99
C PHE A 161 -10.00 -22.91 15.05
N TYR A 162 -9.36 -23.09 13.90
CA TYR A 162 -7.91 -22.99 13.74
C TYR A 162 -7.54 -21.72 12.97
N GLY A 163 -6.56 -20.97 13.46
CA GLY A 163 -6.12 -19.72 12.84
C GLY A 163 -5.44 -19.97 11.49
N ILE A 164 -5.72 -19.15 10.48
CA ILE A 164 -4.98 -19.17 9.21
C ILE A 164 -3.90 -18.10 9.23
N LYS A 165 -2.67 -18.47 8.91
CA LYS A 165 -1.52 -17.54 8.82
C LYS A 165 -0.72 -17.78 7.56
N ALA A 166 -0.07 -16.72 7.08
CA ALA A 166 0.97 -16.81 6.07
C ALA A 166 2.36 -16.84 6.74
N LEU A 167 3.26 -17.67 6.21
CA LEU A 167 4.59 -17.94 6.75
C LEU A 167 5.64 -17.71 5.66
N SER A 168 6.58 -16.80 5.92
CA SER A 168 7.72 -16.55 5.02
C SER A 168 8.77 -17.66 5.13
N LYS A 169 9.69 -17.72 4.16
CA LYS A 169 10.84 -18.64 4.23
C LYS A 169 11.74 -18.34 5.44
N GLN A 170 11.76 -17.09 5.88
CA GLN A 170 12.55 -16.59 7.01
C GLN A 170 11.80 -16.71 8.35
N GLY A 171 10.60 -17.30 8.37
CA GLY A 171 9.86 -17.56 9.59
C GLY A 171 8.94 -16.42 10.05
N GLN A 172 8.78 -15.35 9.27
CA GLN A 172 7.85 -14.28 9.59
C GLN A 172 6.41 -14.78 9.46
N LEU A 173 5.54 -14.38 10.39
CA LEU A 173 4.15 -14.81 10.47
C LEU A 173 3.20 -13.65 10.28
N TYR A 174 2.25 -13.83 9.36
CA TYR A 174 1.20 -12.86 9.04
C TYR A 174 -0.15 -13.50 9.27
N ASP A 175 -1.09 -12.75 9.83
CA ASP A 175 -2.46 -13.19 10.00
C ASP A 175 -3.20 -13.11 8.67
N VAL A 176 -3.88 -14.19 8.27
CA VAL A 176 -4.78 -14.16 7.10
C VAL A 176 -6.16 -13.73 7.56
N LYS A 177 -6.62 -12.59 7.05
CA LYS A 177 -7.88 -11.96 7.43
C LYS A 177 -8.72 -11.63 6.19
N GLY A 178 -10.03 -11.57 6.38
CA GLY A 178 -10.95 -10.94 5.45
C GLY A 178 -10.96 -9.43 5.67
N ILE A 179 -11.08 -8.65 4.59
CA ILE A 179 -11.07 -7.19 4.60
C ILE A 179 -12.33 -6.67 3.91
N LYS A 180 -13.16 -5.96 4.66
CA LYS A 180 -14.40 -5.34 4.20
C LYS A 180 -14.34 -3.85 4.45
N VAL A 181 -14.23 -3.05 3.39
CA VAL A 181 -14.11 -1.58 3.53
C VAL A 181 -15.30 -0.82 2.97
N SER A 182 -16.16 -1.43 2.15
CA SER A 182 -17.48 -0.89 1.82
C SER A 182 -18.51 -1.26 2.91
N PRO A 183 -19.51 -0.40 3.20
CA PRO A 183 -20.68 -0.79 3.97
C PRO A 183 -21.63 -1.73 3.21
N ASP A 184 -21.53 -1.80 1.88
CA ASP A 184 -22.49 -2.54 1.05
C ASP A 184 -22.35 -4.06 1.21
N ARG A 185 -23.41 -4.79 0.87
CA ARG A 185 -23.37 -6.28 0.89
C ARG A 185 -22.33 -6.84 -0.07
N ILE A 186 -22.18 -6.24 -1.24
CA ILE A 186 -21.23 -6.62 -2.27
C ILE A 186 -20.06 -5.61 -2.22
N GLU A 187 -18.85 -6.10 -1.98
CA GLU A 187 -17.64 -5.28 -2.02
C GLU A 187 -17.21 -5.00 -3.46
N THR A 188 -17.26 -6.03 -4.30
CA THR A 188 -16.91 -5.96 -5.73
C THR A 188 -17.44 -7.20 -6.46
N LYS A 189 -17.30 -7.23 -7.79
CA LYS A 189 -17.51 -8.41 -8.63
C LYS A 189 -16.18 -8.84 -9.24
N VAL A 190 -15.86 -10.13 -9.17
CA VAL A 190 -14.68 -10.72 -9.81
C VAL A 190 -15.15 -11.81 -10.74
N SER A 191 -14.90 -11.67 -12.04
CA SER A 191 -15.35 -12.63 -13.07
C SER A 191 -16.86 -12.94 -12.96
N GLY A 192 -17.67 -11.91 -12.68
CA GLY A 192 -19.12 -12.04 -12.48
C GLY A 192 -19.58 -12.55 -11.10
N VAL A 193 -18.65 -12.96 -10.23
CA VAL A 193 -18.94 -13.50 -8.89
C VAL A 193 -19.01 -12.36 -7.87
N ASP A 194 -20.08 -12.36 -7.06
CA ASP A 194 -20.26 -11.40 -5.97
C ASP A 194 -19.31 -11.68 -4.80
N VAL A 195 -18.40 -10.75 -4.57
CA VAL A 195 -17.43 -10.80 -3.48
C VAL A 195 -17.96 -10.03 -2.29
N TYR A 196 -18.05 -10.71 -1.15
CA TYR A 196 -18.37 -10.10 0.12
C TYR A 196 -17.18 -9.33 0.67
N ALA A 197 -15.97 -9.90 0.65
CA ALA A 197 -14.78 -9.26 1.21
C ALA A 197 -13.50 -9.76 0.54
N HIS A 198 -12.45 -8.93 0.59
CA HIS A 198 -11.12 -9.33 0.15
C HIS A 198 -10.44 -10.21 1.20
N ILE A 199 -9.39 -10.95 0.83
CA ILE A 199 -8.59 -11.73 1.78
C ILE A 199 -7.13 -11.36 1.60
N LYS A 200 -6.48 -11.01 2.70
CA LYS A 200 -5.12 -10.50 2.73
C LYS A 200 -4.36 -11.14 3.89
N ALA A 201 -3.04 -11.27 3.75
CA ALA A 201 -2.16 -11.51 4.89
C ALA A 201 -1.68 -10.17 5.42
N LEU A 202 -1.81 -9.96 6.73
CA LEU A 202 -1.44 -8.73 7.42
C LEU A 202 -0.39 -9.01 8.51
N PRO A 203 0.49 -8.04 8.82
CA PRO A 203 1.40 -8.14 9.95
C PRO A 203 0.63 -8.48 11.23
N GLN A 204 1.26 -9.25 12.11
CA GLN A 204 0.70 -9.50 13.44
C GLN A 204 0.74 -8.24 14.29
N ILE A 205 -0.26 -8.11 15.15
CA ILE A 205 -0.36 -7.05 16.13
C ILE A 205 -0.10 -7.67 17.50
N GLY A 206 0.96 -7.21 18.14
CA GLY A 206 1.35 -7.66 19.49
C GLY A 206 0.75 -6.83 20.61
N GLU A 207 -0.08 -5.84 20.30
CA GLU A 207 -0.57 -4.86 21.25
C GLU A 207 -2.10 -4.78 21.21
N ASP A 208 -2.72 -4.85 22.38
CA ASP A 208 -4.10 -4.43 22.55
C ASP A 208 -4.11 -2.95 22.92
N SER A 209 -4.95 -2.16 22.26
CA SER A 209 -5.16 -0.76 22.62
C SER A 209 -6.60 -0.55 23.06
N SER A 210 -6.79 0.05 24.24
CA SER A 210 -8.09 0.59 24.65
C SER A 210 -8.40 1.93 24.01
N ASP A 211 -7.42 2.54 23.32
CA ASP A 211 -7.59 3.85 22.70
C ASP A 211 -8.48 3.72 21.47
N THR A 212 -9.54 4.51 21.42
CA THR A 212 -10.51 4.49 20.31
C THR A 212 -10.16 5.49 19.20
N ILE A 213 -9.34 6.51 19.52
CA ILE A 213 -9.01 7.62 18.61
C ILE A 213 -7.51 7.91 18.69
N TRP A 214 -6.83 7.86 17.55
CA TRP A 214 -5.41 8.16 17.41
C TRP A 214 -5.21 9.45 16.61
N HIS A 215 -4.19 10.22 16.95
CA HIS A 215 -3.86 11.45 16.23
C HIS A 215 -3.21 11.13 14.89
N VAL A 216 -3.61 11.82 13.81
CA VAL A 216 -2.87 11.77 12.55
C VAL A 216 -1.92 12.95 12.48
N LYS A 217 -0.64 12.66 12.27
CA LYS A 217 0.45 13.64 12.24
C LYS A 217 1.38 13.43 11.06
N ALA A 218 1.97 14.49 10.56
CA ALA A 218 3.13 14.40 9.67
C ALA A 218 4.41 14.57 10.49
N ILE A 219 5.43 13.76 10.20
CA ILE A 219 6.69 13.73 10.94
C ILE A 219 7.81 14.20 10.01
N HIS A 220 8.39 15.33 10.36
CA HIS A 220 9.57 15.88 9.69
C HIS A 220 10.79 14.99 10.00
N PRO A 221 11.77 14.85 9.08
CA PRO A 221 12.99 14.08 9.32
C PRO A 221 13.81 14.48 10.56
N ASP A 222 13.67 15.72 11.03
CA ASP A 222 14.32 16.25 12.25
C ASP A 222 13.53 15.94 13.55
N GLY A 223 12.42 15.20 13.45
CA GLY A 223 11.57 14.82 14.58
C GLY A 223 10.44 15.80 14.90
N LYS A 224 10.30 16.93 14.20
CA LYS A 224 9.13 17.81 14.38
C LYS A 224 7.85 17.12 13.95
N ILE A 225 6.78 17.33 14.72
CA ILE A 225 5.47 16.74 14.50
C ILE A 225 4.49 17.84 14.08
N LEU A 226 3.84 17.65 12.94
CA LEU A 226 2.88 18.58 12.36
C LEU A 226 1.47 17.98 12.45
N ASP A 227 0.51 18.84 12.78
CA ASP A 227 -0.90 18.47 12.83
C ASP A 227 -1.44 18.23 11.42
N VAL A 228 -2.02 17.06 11.17
CA VAL A 228 -2.79 16.83 9.94
C VAL A 228 -4.26 17.18 10.20
N LYS A 229 -4.80 18.07 9.38
CA LYS A 229 -6.15 18.64 9.55
C LYS A 229 -6.90 18.67 8.24
N ALA A 230 -8.23 18.70 8.34
CA ALA A 230 -9.11 18.98 7.22
C ALA A 230 -9.46 20.47 7.20
N LEU A 231 -9.58 21.06 6.02
CA LEU A 231 -9.90 22.46 5.82
C LEU A 231 -11.07 22.60 4.83
N ASP A 232 -12.02 23.47 5.15
CA ASP A 232 -13.02 23.90 4.17
C ASP A 232 -12.51 25.08 3.33
N LYS A 233 -13.33 25.49 2.34
CA LYS A 233 -13.03 26.59 1.42
C LYS A 233 -12.79 27.94 2.12
N ASP A 234 -13.37 28.13 3.30
CA ASP A 234 -13.26 29.36 4.10
C ASP A 234 -12.03 29.30 5.03
N GLY A 235 -11.30 28.18 5.00
CA GLY A 235 -10.08 27.95 5.75
C GLY A 235 -10.30 27.51 7.20
N LYS A 236 -11.52 27.18 7.60
CA LYS A 236 -11.81 26.64 8.93
C LYS A 236 -11.22 25.23 9.05
N ILE A 237 -10.64 24.97 10.21
CA ILE A 237 -9.81 23.80 10.48
C ILE A 237 -10.59 22.77 11.29
N TYR A 238 -10.46 21.51 10.90
CA TYR A 238 -11.12 20.37 11.52
C TYR A 238 -10.13 19.25 11.80
N ASP A 239 -10.42 18.46 12.83
CA ASP A 239 -9.57 17.37 13.25
C ASP A 239 -9.60 16.19 12.29
N VAL A 240 -8.45 15.57 12.05
CA VAL A 240 -8.31 14.29 11.34
C VAL A 240 -7.71 13.28 12.29
N LYS A 241 -8.37 12.13 12.46
CA LYS A 241 -7.96 11.07 13.37
C LYS A 241 -8.03 9.71 12.69
N ALA A 242 -7.28 8.77 13.23
CA ALA A 242 -7.47 7.36 12.94
C ALA A 242 -8.40 6.75 14.00
N ILE A 243 -9.38 5.96 13.58
CA ILE A 243 -10.41 5.38 14.44
C ILE A 243 -10.11 3.90 14.66
N VAL A 244 -9.97 3.50 15.93
CA VAL A 244 -9.92 2.10 16.35
C VAL A 244 -11.35 1.64 16.59
N THR A 245 -11.73 0.52 15.98
CA THR A 245 -13.07 -0.07 16.18
C THR A 245 -12.91 -1.36 16.94
N ASP A 246 -13.47 -1.44 18.15
CA ASP A 246 -13.45 -2.65 18.99
C ASP A 246 -12.06 -3.26 19.18
N GLY A 247 -11.04 -2.40 19.40
CA GLY A 247 -9.65 -2.82 19.60
C GLY A 247 -8.92 -3.29 18.34
N GLU A 248 -9.57 -3.25 17.17
CA GLU A 248 -8.97 -3.74 15.93
C GLU A 248 -8.02 -2.72 15.28
N LEU A 249 -6.76 -3.12 15.16
CA LEU A 249 -5.62 -2.26 14.84
C LEU A 249 -4.98 -2.54 13.46
N HIS A 250 -5.34 -3.62 12.75
CA HIS A 250 -4.73 -3.98 11.46
C HIS A 250 -5.14 -3.04 10.33
N LEU A 251 -6.34 -2.46 10.41
CA LEU A 251 -6.87 -1.61 9.34
C LEU A 251 -7.83 -0.54 9.87
N MET A 252 -7.25 0.51 10.45
CA MET A 252 -8.00 1.62 11.03
C MET A 252 -8.42 2.64 9.97
N ASP A 253 -9.63 3.19 10.12
CA ASP A 253 -10.14 4.23 9.24
C ASP A 253 -9.55 5.60 9.59
N ILE A 254 -9.18 6.38 8.57
CA ILE A 254 -8.89 7.81 8.74
C ILE A 254 -10.16 8.62 8.47
N LYS A 255 -10.57 9.43 9.45
CA LYS A 255 -11.78 10.27 9.41
C LYS A 255 -11.47 11.72 9.76
N ALA A 256 -12.21 12.64 9.13
CA ALA A 256 -12.23 14.05 9.49
C ALA A 256 -13.49 14.37 10.32
N PHE A 257 -13.35 15.16 11.39
CA PHE A 257 -14.42 15.52 12.31
C PHE A 257 -14.96 16.91 11.98
N ILE A 258 -15.97 16.96 11.11
CA ILE A 258 -16.48 18.19 10.51
C ILE A 258 -17.93 18.41 10.95
N ASN A 259 -18.19 19.53 11.62
CA ASN A 259 -19.52 19.97 12.05
C ASN A 259 -20.33 18.87 12.78
N GLY A 260 -19.68 18.16 13.71
CA GLY A 260 -20.30 17.09 14.51
C GLY A 260 -20.45 15.74 13.80
N LYS A 261 -19.98 15.62 12.55
CA LYS A 261 -19.97 14.36 11.79
C LYS A 261 -18.54 13.86 11.56
N THR A 262 -18.40 12.55 11.34
CA THR A 262 -17.16 11.94 10.88
C THR A 262 -17.23 11.65 9.39
N LEU A 263 -16.40 12.32 8.60
CA LEU A 263 -16.32 12.17 7.15
C LEU A 263 -15.14 11.28 6.76
N PRO A 264 -15.29 10.41 5.76
CA PRO A 264 -14.19 9.58 5.28
C PRO A 264 -13.11 10.41 4.61
N VAL A 265 -11.85 10.10 4.92
CA VAL A 265 -10.69 10.62 4.18
C VAL A 265 -10.29 9.60 3.11
N LYS A 266 -10.17 10.06 1.87
CA LYS A 266 -9.94 9.22 0.69
C LYS A 266 -8.88 9.84 -0.22
N MET A 267 -8.28 9.02 -1.05
CA MET A 267 -7.49 9.46 -2.19
C MET A 267 -8.39 9.56 -3.40
N LEU A 268 -8.38 10.68 -4.11
CA LEU A 268 -9.24 10.86 -5.29
C LEU A 268 -8.50 10.50 -6.58
N VAL A 269 -9.26 10.10 -7.59
CA VAL A 269 -8.72 9.96 -8.96
C VAL A 269 -8.29 11.35 -9.44
N SER A 270 -7.07 11.45 -9.96
CA SER A 270 -6.51 12.68 -10.52
C SER A 270 -5.45 12.35 -11.59
N GLU A 271 -5.21 13.30 -12.48
CA GLU A 271 -4.10 13.28 -13.45
C GLU A 271 -2.85 14.00 -12.91
N ASP A 272 -2.95 14.60 -11.72
CA ASP A 272 -1.82 15.27 -11.06
C ASP A 272 -0.68 14.30 -10.78
N LYS A 273 0.55 14.83 -10.76
CA LYS A 273 1.76 14.08 -10.36
C LYS A 273 1.59 13.33 -9.03
N TYR A 274 0.91 13.94 -8.07
CA TYR A 274 0.64 13.35 -6.76
C TYR A 274 -0.86 13.36 -6.48
N LEU A 275 -1.37 12.22 -6.02
CA LEU A 275 -2.80 12.01 -5.88
C LEU A 275 -3.36 12.79 -4.68
N PRO A 276 -4.48 13.51 -4.83
CA PRO A 276 -5.05 14.32 -3.77
C PRO A 276 -5.64 13.45 -2.65
N VAL A 277 -5.31 13.79 -1.40
CA VAL A 277 -5.96 13.24 -0.21
C VAL A 277 -6.96 14.25 0.32
N LYS A 278 -8.22 13.85 0.43
CA LYS A 278 -9.36 14.73 0.75
C LYS A 278 -10.33 14.06 1.70
N ALA A 279 -11.03 14.85 2.52
CA ALA A 279 -12.26 14.41 3.17
C ALA A 279 -13.45 14.67 2.25
N ILE A 280 -14.42 13.75 2.25
CA ILE A 280 -15.61 13.81 1.38
C ILE A 280 -16.87 13.93 2.25
N GLY A 281 -17.62 15.01 2.05
CA GLY A 281 -18.92 15.25 2.68
C GLY A 281 -20.02 14.35 2.14
N ASP A 282 -21.12 14.23 2.90
CA ASP A 282 -22.31 13.44 2.52
C ASP A 282 -22.94 13.93 1.20
N ASP A 283 -22.74 15.21 0.88
CA ASP A 283 -23.20 15.89 -0.34
C ASP A 283 -22.14 15.93 -1.45
N GLY A 284 -21.00 15.28 -1.27
CA GLY A 284 -19.86 15.32 -2.19
C GLY A 284 -18.94 16.53 -2.00
N THR A 285 -19.19 17.41 -1.03
CA THR A 285 -18.29 18.53 -0.71
C THR A 285 -16.89 18.02 -0.37
N ILE A 286 -15.86 18.64 -0.93
CA ILE A 286 -14.46 18.25 -0.74
C ILE A 286 -13.79 19.17 0.28
N TYR A 287 -13.09 18.55 1.23
CA TYR A 287 -12.27 19.23 2.23
C TYR A 287 -10.80 18.87 2.03
N ASP A 288 -9.95 19.89 2.08
CA ASP A 288 -8.51 19.75 1.89
C ASP A 288 -7.87 19.11 3.10
N ILE A 289 -7.03 18.09 2.91
CA ILE A 289 -6.18 17.58 3.99
C ILE A 289 -4.80 18.25 3.89
N LYS A 290 -4.40 18.93 4.96
CA LYS A 290 -3.12 19.64 5.06
C LYS A 290 -2.39 19.28 6.33
N ALA A 291 -1.06 19.32 6.30
CA ALA A 291 -0.25 19.34 7.51
C ALA A 291 0.07 20.80 7.89
N LEU A 292 -0.04 21.13 9.18
CA LEU A 292 0.14 22.49 9.68
C LEU A 292 1.47 22.61 10.42
N THR A 293 2.27 23.58 10.02
CA THR A 293 3.49 23.95 10.73
C THR A 293 3.17 24.85 11.93
N ALA A 294 4.15 25.07 12.81
CA ALA A 294 3.99 25.93 13.99
C ALA A 294 3.74 27.41 13.63
N ASP A 295 4.23 27.87 12.49
CA ASP A 295 4.02 29.22 11.94
C ASP A 295 2.73 29.33 11.10
N GLY A 296 1.93 28.26 11.01
CA GLY A 296 0.62 28.27 10.34
C GLY A 296 0.67 28.02 8.84
N GLU A 297 1.83 27.65 8.30
CA GLU A 297 1.95 27.17 6.92
C GLU A 297 1.17 25.86 6.72
N LYS A 298 0.55 25.74 5.54
CA LYS A 298 -0.30 24.61 5.16
C LYS A 298 0.40 23.80 4.08
N LEU A 299 0.90 22.64 4.45
CA LEU A 299 1.57 21.71 3.53
C LEU A 299 0.54 20.75 2.92
N ASP A 300 0.68 20.49 1.62
CA ASP A 300 -0.16 19.54 0.91
C ASP A 300 0.08 18.11 1.43
N VAL A 301 -0.99 17.37 1.71
CA VAL A 301 -0.92 15.94 2.00
C VAL A 301 -1.41 15.16 0.78
N LYS A 302 -0.55 14.30 0.22
CA LYS A 302 -0.78 13.61 -1.05
C LYS A 302 -0.35 12.14 -1.00
N GLY A 303 -0.92 11.36 -1.90
CA GLY A 303 -0.44 10.02 -2.25
C GLY A 303 0.71 10.10 -3.25
N ILE A 304 1.81 9.41 -2.95
CA ILE A 304 3.00 9.32 -3.80
C ILE A 304 3.44 7.87 -3.98
N ASN A 305 4.18 7.59 -5.07
CA ASN A 305 4.90 6.34 -5.32
C ASN A 305 4.05 5.08 -5.05
N PRO A 306 3.02 4.80 -5.87
CA PRO A 306 2.24 3.58 -5.73
C PRO A 306 3.16 2.35 -5.88
N SER A 307 3.11 1.43 -4.90
CA SER A 307 3.80 0.14 -4.92
C SER A 307 2.77 -0.96 -4.66
N GLY A 308 2.42 -1.70 -5.71
CA GLY A 308 1.29 -2.64 -5.68
C GLY A 308 0.01 -1.99 -5.13
N SER A 309 -0.57 -2.60 -4.09
CA SER A 309 -1.79 -2.13 -3.44
C SER A 309 -1.59 -1.00 -2.40
N ILE A 310 -0.35 -0.60 -2.12
CA ILE A 310 -0.02 0.36 -1.06
C ILE A 310 0.58 1.64 -1.66
N ILE A 311 0.08 2.79 -1.20
CA ILE A 311 0.52 4.10 -1.65
C ILE A 311 1.03 4.88 -0.45
N GLN A 312 2.18 5.51 -0.58
CA GLN A 312 2.75 6.31 0.51
C GLN A 312 1.97 7.62 0.65
N ILE A 313 1.61 7.99 1.88
CA ILE A 313 1.04 9.31 2.16
C ILE A 313 2.11 10.20 2.76
N LYS A 314 2.34 11.35 2.14
CA LYS A 314 3.34 12.32 2.57
C LYS A 314 2.73 13.71 2.65
N ALA A 315 3.17 14.49 3.63
CA ALA A 315 3.08 15.95 3.54
C ALA A 315 4.26 16.47 2.70
N ILE A 316 4.01 17.49 1.88
CA ILE A 316 4.98 18.03 0.92
C ILE A 316 5.30 19.48 1.29
N ALA A 317 6.56 19.74 1.62
CA ALA A 317 7.06 21.07 1.89
C ALA A 317 7.30 21.86 0.60
N LYS A 318 7.43 23.19 0.71
CA LYS A 318 7.64 24.09 -0.45
C LYS A 318 8.93 23.79 -1.22
N ASP A 319 9.94 23.29 -0.55
CA ASP A 319 11.21 22.86 -1.13
C ASP A 319 11.11 21.48 -1.84
N GLY A 320 9.95 20.83 -1.78
CA GLY A 320 9.70 19.49 -2.33
C GLY A 320 10.01 18.34 -1.38
N SER A 321 10.46 18.61 -0.15
CA SER A 321 10.76 17.58 0.84
C SER A 321 9.49 16.85 1.31
N PHE A 322 9.62 15.55 1.58
CA PHE A 322 8.50 14.68 2.01
C PHE A 322 8.55 14.32 3.48
N TYR A 323 7.44 14.50 4.18
CA TYR A 323 7.28 14.12 5.58
C TYR A 323 6.33 12.93 5.71
N GLY A 324 6.73 11.91 6.47
CA GLY A 324 5.91 10.71 6.66
C GLY A 324 4.64 11.02 7.45
N VAL A 325 3.48 10.51 7.02
CA VAL A 325 2.24 10.64 7.80
C VAL A 325 2.00 9.38 8.63
N LYS A 326 1.79 9.55 9.93
CA LYS A 326 1.57 8.48 10.90
C LYS A 326 0.31 8.73 11.72
N ALA A 327 -0.31 7.64 12.15
CA ALA A 327 -1.27 7.66 13.24
C ALA A 327 -0.54 7.33 14.54
N ILE A 328 -0.80 8.11 15.58
CA ILE A 328 -0.11 8.03 16.87
C ILE A 328 -1.15 7.86 17.96
N SER A 329 -1.06 6.78 18.72
CA SER A 329 -1.93 6.54 19.86
C SER A 329 -1.65 7.53 20.99
N PRO A 330 -2.61 7.78 21.90
CA PRO A 330 -2.37 8.49 23.15
C PRO A 330 -1.15 7.99 23.94
N HIS A 331 -0.84 6.68 23.84
CA HIS A 331 0.27 6.04 24.52
C HIS A 331 1.57 5.97 23.69
N GLY A 332 1.58 6.54 22.47
CA GLY A 332 2.77 6.66 21.62
C GLY A 332 2.96 5.54 20.60
N ASN A 333 2.02 4.60 20.46
CA ASN A 333 2.10 3.55 19.46
C ASN A 333 1.91 4.16 18.06
N LEU A 334 2.63 3.65 17.08
CA LEU A 334 2.70 4.22 15.75
C LEU A 334 2.15 3.27 14.70
N HIS A 335 1.28 3.80 13.85
CA HIS A 335 0.87 3.19 12.60
C HIS A 335 1.24 4.09 11.43
N ASP A 336 1.54 3.47 10.30
CA ASP A 336 1.73 4.18 9.05
C ASP A 336 0.38 4.53 8.43
N VAL A 337 0.22 5.77 7.97
CA VAL A 337 -0.94 6.16 7.17
C VAL A 337 -0.61 5.97 5.70
N LYS A 338 -1.35 5.08 5.05
CA LYS A 338 -1.15 4.70 3.64
C LYS A 338 -2.44 4.83 2.84
N GLY A 339 -2.29 5.01 1.53
CA GLY A 339 -3.35 4.70 0.59
C GLY A 339 -3.39 3.19 0.35
N VAL A 340 -4.58 2.61 0.27
CA VAL A 340 -4.80 1.17 0.10
C VAL A 340 -5.79 0.94 -1.04
N LYS A 341 -5.37 0.19 -2.06
CA LYS A 341 -6.22 -0.33 -3.13
C LYS A 341 -6.49 -1.82 -2.92
N PHE A 342 -7.73 -2.22 -3.19
CA PHE A 342 -8.14 -3.62 -3.17
C PHE A 342 -8.51 -4.15 -4.55
N THR A 343 -8.65 -3.25 -5.53
CA THR A 343 -8.87 -3.54 -6.94
C THR A 343 -7.73 -2.99 -7.79
N ASP A 344 -7.55 -3.55 -8.99
CA ASP A 344 -6.58 -3.04 -9.97
C ASP A 344 -7.20 -1.93 -10.86
N GLU A 345 -8.47 -1.59 -10.65
CA GLU A 345 -9.17 -0.55 -11.39
C GLU A 345 -8.69 0.85 -10.98
N GLN A 346 -8.75 1.82 -11.91
CA GLN A 346 -8.38 3.21 -11.59
C GLN A 346 -9.32 3.81 -10.53
N THR A 347 -10.62 3.49 -10.60
CA THR A 347 -11.61 3.94 -9.62
C THR A 347 -11.94 2.77 -8.69
N GLU A 348 -11.62 2.92 -7.41
CA GLU A 348 -11.94 1.92 -6.38
C GLU A 348 -13.43 1.94 -6.03
N MET A 349 -14.02 3.14 -5.95
CA MET A 349 -15.45 3.34 -5.72
C MET A 349 -15.87 4.76 -6.12
N THR A 350 -17.18 4.98 -6.24
CA THR A 350 -17.77 6.33 -6.25
C THR A 350 -18.46 6.58 -4.92
N LEU A 351 -18.05 7.63 -4.21
CA LEU A 351 -18.58 8.00 -2.90
C LEU A 351 -19.18 9.40 -2.98
N ASN A 352 -20.50 9.51 -2.78
CA ASN A 352 -21.23 10.78 -2.85
C ASN A 352 -20.92 11.58 -4.14
N GLY A 353 -20.87 10.88 -5.28
CA GLY A 353 -20.54 11.47 -6.60
C GLY A 353 -19.04 11.68 -6.87
N VAL A 354 -18.16 11.39 -5.91
CA VAL A 354 -16.71 11.58 -6.03
C VAL A 354 -16.02 10.26 -6.35
N LYS A 355 -15.19 10.24 -7.41
CA LYS A 355 -14.38 9.07 -7.78
C LYS A 355 -13.18 8.92 -6.84
N VAL A 356 -13.15 7.81 -6.11
CA VAL A 356 -12.10 7.46 -5.17
C VAL A 356 -11.10 6.54 -5.86
N TYR A 357 -9.82 6.89 -5.77
CA TYR A 357 -8.71 6.08 -6.28
C TYR A 357 -8.29 4.98 -5.28
N ALA A 358 -8.24 5.34 -3.99
CA ALA A 358 -7.82 4.44 -2.91
C ALA A 358 -8.43 4.86 -1.55
N HIS A 359 -8.53 3.89 -0.64
CA HIS A 359 -8.87 4.13 0.77
C HIS A 359 -7.66 4.71 1.48
N ILE A 360 -7.85 5.61 2.46
CA ILE A 360 -6.77 6.00 3.39
C ILE A 360 -6.97 5.25 4.70
N LYS A 361 -5.93 4.52 5.12
CA LYS A 361 -5.97 3.66 6.31
C LYS A 361 -4.70 3.84 7.15
N ALA A 362 -4.81 3.67 8.45
CA ALA A 362 -3.65 3.45 9.29
C ALA A 362 -3.39 1.94 9.44
N LEU A 363 -2.14 1.54 9.24
CA LEU A 363 -1.67 0.15 9.19
C LEU A 363 -0.52 -0.02 10.19
N PRO A 364 -0.34 -1.23 10.77
CA PRO A 364 0.86 -1.56 11.53
C PRO A 364 2.13 -1.17 10.78
N VAL A 365 3.09 -0.60 11.51
CA VAL A 365 4.42 -0.31 10.98
C VAL A 365 5.09 -1.65 10.68
N VAL A 366 5.64 -1.75 9.47
CA VAL A 366 6.47 -2.88 9.07
C VAL A 366 7.90 -2.39 8.97
N ILE A 367 8.82 -3.17 9.51
CA ILE A 367 10.24 -2.90 9.41
C ILE A 367 10.75 -3.73 8.25
N ASP A 368 11.29 -3.04 7.23
CA ASP A 368 12.08 -3.69 6.19
C ASP A 368 13.39 -4.12 6.85
N ASN A 369 13.56 -5.44 7.06
CA ASN A 369 14.79 -6.01 7.61
C ASN A 369 15.87 -6.18 6.55
#